data_AF-A0A0G8G3Y9-F1
#
_entry.id   AF-A0A0G8G3Y9-F1
#
_cell.length_a   1.000
_cell.length_b   1.000
_cell.length_c   1.000
_cell.angle_alpha   90.00
_cell.angle_beta   90.00
_cell.angle_gamma   90.00
#
_symmetry.space_group_name_H-M   'P 1'
#
loop_
_entity.id
_entity.type
_entity.pdbx_description
1 polymer ?
#
loop_
_entity_poly.entity_id
_entity_poly.type
_entity_poly.pdbx_seq_one_letter_code
_entity_poly.pdbx_strand_id
1 'polypeptide(L)'
;MKQSRRIDGTFFATALILFVLIASVFCIKTTIYRERIHDYQEQASYYEARAMAKMALANEIKHNQIFRFNTGTVSRNYLKLTVELNDKKTYQFSVPTRFANFKK
;
A
#
# COMPACT_ATOMS: atom_id res chain seq x y z
N MET A 1 -7.17 -21.86 59.56
CA MET A 1 -8.34 -22.15 58.70
C MET A 1 -7.88 -22.17 57.24
N LYS A 2 -7.86 -23.33 56.58
CA LYS A 2 -7.56 -23.43 55.14
C LYS A 2 -8.79 -23.00 54.36
N GLN A 3 -8.79 -21.76 53.85
CA GLN A 3 -9.85 -21.26 52.99
C GLN A 3 -9.72 -21.94 51.62
N SER A 4 -10.42 -23.07 51.44
CA SER A 4 -10.58 -23.69 50.13
C SER A 4 -11.44 -22.78 49.26
N ARG A 5 -10.80 -21.85 48.54
CA ARG A 5 -11.44 -21.07 47.47
C ARG A 5 -11.77 -22.03 46.32
N ARG A 6 -12.88 -22.77 46.43
CA ARG A 6 -13.50 -23.38 45.25
C ARG A 6 -13.99 -22.23 44.39
N ILE A 7 -13.39 -22.06 43.22
CA ILE A 7 -13.85 -21.10 42.23
C ILE A 7 -15.23 -21.60 41.78
N ASP A 8 -16.26 -20.77 41.97
CA ASP A 8 -17.60 -21.11 41.51
C ASP A 8 -17.57 -21.35 40.00
N GLY A 9 -18.06 -22.50 39.55
CA GLY A 9 -18.01 -22.92 38.14
C GLY A 9 -18.72 -21.94 37.20
N THR A 10 -19.69 -21.18 37.72
CA THR A 10 -20.35 -20.07 37.02
C THR A 10 -19.40 -18.91 36.75
N PHE A 11 -18.53 -18.55 37.70
CA PHE A 11 -17.52 -17.49 37.50
C PHE A 11 -16.46 -17.89 36.47
N PHE A 12 -16.06 -19.16 36.46
CA PHE A 12 -15.15 -19.69 35.44
C PHE A 12 -15.80 -19.70 34.05
N ALA A 13 -17.06 -20.13 33.96
CA ALA A 13 -17.82 -20.15 32.71
C ALA A 13 -18.02 -18.74 32.14
N THR A 14 -18.37 -17.75 32.96
CA THR A 14 -18.53 -16.37 32.50
C THR A 14 -17.20 -15.76 32.06
N ALA A 15 -16.11 -16.01 32.77
CA ALA A 15 -14.77 -15.57 32.36
C ALA A 15 -14.34 -16.22 31.03
N LEU A 16 -14.64 -17.50 30.83
CA LEU A 16 -14.36 -18.21 29.58
C LEU A 16 -15.15 -17.61 28.41
N ILE A 17 -16.44 -17.35 28.59
CA ILE A 17 -17.30 -16.72 27.56
C ILE A 17 -16.76 -15.32 27.22
N LEU A 18 -16.41 -14.52 28.22
CA LEU A 18 -15.83 -13.19 28.00
C LEU A 18 -14.51 -13.29 27.22
N PHE A 19 -13.65 -14.25 27.57
CA PHE A 19 -12.38 -14.46 26.89
C PHE A 19 -12.58 -14.85 25.42
N VAL A 20 -13.51 -15.76 25.13
CA VAL A 20 -13.86 -16.16 23.76
C VAL A 20 -14.38 -14.97 22.96
N LEU A 21 -15.22 -14.12 23.55
CA LEU A 21 -15.73 -12.91 22.91
C LEU A 21 -14.59 -11.94 22.58
N ILE A 22 -13.70 -11.65 23.53
CA ILE A 22 -12.54 -10.77 23.30
C ILE A 22 -11.62 -11.35 22.22
N ALA A 23 -11.33 -12.65 22.27
CA ALA A 23 -10.51 -13.33 21.27
C ALA A 23 -11.14 -13.25 19.87
N SER A 24 -12.46 -13.42 19.76
CA SER A 24 -13.16 -13.32 18.47
C SER A 24 -13.09 -11.91 17.87
N VAL A 25 -13.28 -10.87 18.69
CA VAL A 25 -13.16 -9.46 18.25
C VAL A 25 -11.74 -9.16 17.81
N PHE A 26 -10.74 -9.63 18.57
CA PHE A 26 -9.34 -9.46 18.22
C PHE A 26 -9.01 -10.12 16.87
N CYS A 27 -9.42 -11.38 16.66
CA CYS A 27 -9.23 -12.09 15.40
C CYS A 27 -9.85 -11.32 14.22
N ILE A 28 -11.10 -10.86 14.34
CA ILE A 28 -11.78 -10.08 13.29
C ILE A 28 -11.00 -8.80 12.98
N LYS A 29 -10.58 -8.06 14.01
CA LYS A 29 -9.80 -6.82 13.83
C LYS A 29 -8.48 -7.11 13.12
N THR A 30 -7.75 -8.15 13.54
CA THR A 30 -6.46 -8.49 12.90
C THR A 30 -6.60 -8.81 11.41
N THR A 31 -7.67 -9.52 11.01
CA THR A 31 -7.95 -9.79 9.60
C THR A 31 -8.21 -8.51 8.81
N ILE A 32 -9.08 -7.62 9.32
CA ILE A 32 -9.40 -6.34 8.67
C ILE A 32 -8.15 -5.44 8.56
N TYR A 33 -7.31 -5.40 9.59
CA TYR A 33 -6.07 -4.61 9.54
C TYR A 33 -5.10 -5.13 8.48
N ARG A 34 -5.02 -6.46 8.29
CA ARG A 34 -4.15 -7.07 7.29
C ARG A 34 -4.57 -6.69 5.87
N GLU A 35 -5.88 -6.75 5.57
CA GLU A 35 -6.42 -6.32 4.27
C GLU A 35 -6.12 -4.84 4.02
N ARG A 36 -6.37 -3.98 5.01
CA ARG A 36 -6.06 -2.54 4.88
C ARG A 36 -4.59 -2.26 4.62
N ILE A 37 -3.67 -2.99 5.27
CA ILE A 37 -2.23 -2.79 5.04
C ILE A 37 -1.87 -3.10 3.58
N HIS A 38 -2.45 -4.15 3.00
CA HIS A 38 -2.25 -4.48 1.59
C HIS A 38 -2.74 -3.36 0.68
N ASP A 39 -3.96 -2.87 0.91
CA ASP A 39 -4.53 -1.76 0.14
C ASP A 39 -3.68 -0.48 0.27
N TYR A 40 -3.21 -0.15 1.47
CA TYR A 40 -2.32 0.99 1.69
C TYR A 40 -0.99 0.83 0.95
N GLN A 41 -0.42 -0.37 0.89
CA GLN A 41 0.81 -0.64 0.14
C GLN A 41 0.60 -0.47 -1.37
N GLU A 42 -0.50 -0.96 -1.91
CA GLU A 42 -0.83 -0.75 -3.33
C GLU A 42 -1.04 0.74 -3.64
N GLN A 43 -1.75 1.45 -2.78
CA GLN A 43 -2.02 2.86 -2.95
C GLN A 43 -0.73 3.70 -2.85
N ALA A 44 0.14 3.37 -1.90
CA ALA A 44 1.46 4.01 -1.76
C ALA A 44 2.32 3.79 -3.02
N SER A 45 2.36 2.57 -3.54
CA SER A 45 3.09 2.23 -4.79
C SER A 45 2.58 3.07 -5.97
N TYR A 46 1.26 3.22 -6.10
CA TYR A 46 0.66 4.05 -7.15
C TYR A 46 1.04 5.54 -7.00
N TYR A 47 0.96 6.09 -5.79
CA TYR A 47 1.33 7.50 -5.56
C TYR A 47 2.81 7.78 -5.78
N GLU A 48 3.67 6.84 -5.41
CA GLU A 48 5.10 6.89 -5.68
C GLU A 48 5.37 6.92 -7.18
N ALA A 49 4.79 5.98 -7.94
CA ALA A 49 4.93 5.94 -9.38
C ALA A 49 4.43 7.25 -10.03
N ARG A 50 3.31 7.79 -9.54
CA ARG A 50 2.77 9.07 -10.02
C ARG A 50 3.69 10.25 -9.69
N ALA A 51 4.34 10.26 -8.53
CA ALA A 51 5.29 11.30 -8.16
C ALA A 51 6.53 11.25 -9.06
N MET A 52 7.09 10.06 -9.30
CA MET A 52 8.20 9.85 -10.22
C MET A 52 7.86 10.32 -11.64
N ALA A 53 6.67 9.98 -12.15
CA ALA A 53 6.21 10.43 -13.47
C ALA A 53 6.16 11.97 -13.56
N LYS A 54 5.67 12.64 -12.51
CA LYS A 54 5.64 14.12 -12.45
C LYS A 54 7.04 14.72 -12.39
N MET A 55 7.94 14.14 -11.60
CA MET A 55 9.34 14.59 -11.51
C MET A 55 10.07 14.40 -12.84
N ALA A 56 9.89 13.27 -13.52
CA ALA A 56 10.47 13.02 -14.83
C ALA A 56 9.96 14.03 -15.88
N LEU A 57 8.66 14.36 -15.85
CA LEU A 57 8.08 15.41 -16.70
C LEU A 57 8.63 16.81 -16.38
N ALA A 58 8.80 17.13 -15.10
CA ALA A 58 9.39 18.41 -14.67
C ALA A 58 10.86 18.55 -15.12
N ASN A 59 11.57 17.43 -15.26
CA ASN A 59 12.92 17.37 -15.82
C ASN A 59 12.91 17.19 -17.36
N GLU A 60 11.78 17.42 -18.02
CA GLU A 60 11.65 17.40 -19.48
C GLU A 60 12.11 16.10 -20.15
N ILE A 61 11.86 14.95 -19.53
CA ILE A 61 12.18 13.64 -20.12
C ILE A 61 11.66 13.55 -21.58
N LYS A 62 12.55 13.24 -22.52
CA LYS A 62 12.24 13.17 -23.96
C LYS A 62 11.81 11.77 -24.37
N HIS A 63 11.32 11.64 -25.60
CA HIS A 63 10.97 10.34 -26.16
C HIS A 63 12.17 9.39 -26.16
N ASN A 64 11.92 8.12 -25.80
CA ASN A 64 12.89 7.04 -25.72
C ASN A 64 14.00 7.27 -24.68
N GLN A 65 13.78 8.20 -23.75
CA GLN A 65 14.65 8.40 -22.59
C GLN A 65 14.10 7.67 -21.38
N ILE A 66 15.04 7.27 -20.52
CA ILE A 66 14.78 6.63 -19.23
C ILE A 66 15.38 7.51 -18.15
N PHE A 67 14.56 7.91 -17.19
CA PHE A 67 14.97 8.60 -15.99
C PHE A 67 14.99 7.61 -14.83
N ARG A 68 16.13 7.49 -14.14
CA ARG A 68 16.31 6.52 -13.06
C ARG A 68 16.17 7.23 -11.71
N PHE A 69 15.39 6.63 -10.83
CA PHE A 69 15.24 7.02 -9.44
C PHE A 69 15.74 5.86 -8.56
N ASN A 70 15.93 6.12 -7.28
CA ASN A 70 16.34 5.06 -6.35
C ASN A 70 15.28 3.96 -6.21
N THR A 71 14.01 4.30 -6.44
CA THR A 71 12.86 3.43 -6.22
C THR A 71 12.30 2.82 -7.50
N GLY A 72 12.87 3.17 -8.66
CA GLY A 72 12.47 2.62 -9.95
C GLY A 72 12.94 3.46 -11.13
N THR A 73 12.33 3.23 -12.30
CA THR A 73 12.64 3.97 -13.53
C THR A 73 11.38 4.50 -14.18
N VAL A 74 11.53 5.60 -14.92
CA VAL A 74 10.47 6.20 -15.73
C VAL A 74 10.97 6.27 -17.16
N SER A 75 10.27 5.62 -18.08
CA SER A 75 10.53 5.72 -19.52
C SER A 75 9.41 6.51 -20.20
N ARG A 76 9.76 7.30 -21.22
CA ARG A 76 8.77 8.04 -22.02
C ARG A 76 8.68 7.49 -23.43
N ASN A 77 7.48 7.09 -23.81
CA ASN A 77 7.13 6.73 -25.18
C ASN A 77 6.06 7.70 -25.71
N TYR A 78 6.48 8.71 -26.50
CA TYR A 78 5.65 9.82 -26.98
C TYR A 78 4.79 10.46 -25.88
N LEU A 79 3.50 10.11 -25.86
CA LEU A 79 2.46 10.61 -24.96
C LEU A 79 2.20 9.70 -23.76
N LYS A 80 3.00 8.65 -23.57
CA LYS A 80 2.92 7.73 -22.45
C LYS A 80 4.20 7.75 -21.63
N LEU A 81 4.04 7.71 -20.32
CA LEU A 81 5.11 7.45 -19.36
C LEU A 81 4.86 6.08 -18.75
N THR A 82 5.88 5.24 -18.79
CA THR A 82 5.87 3.94 -18.14
C THR A 82 6.79 4.03 -16.95
N VAL A 83 6.24 3.82 -15.75
CA VAL A 83 6.98 3.82 -14.50
C VAL A 83 7.10 2.38 -14.03
N GLU A 84 8.33 1.91 -13.86
CA GLU A 84 8.63 0.58 -13.34
C GLU A 84 9.28 0.76 -11.96
N LEU A 85 8.61 0.28 -10.91
CA LEU A 85 9.13 0.29 -9.55
C LEU A 85 10.06 -0.91 -9.30
N ASN A 86 10.88 -0.83 -8.26
CA ASN A 86 11.82 -1.91 -7.89
C ASN A 86 11.13 -3.24 -7.55
N ASP A 87 9.85 -3.21 -7.15
CA ASP A 87 9.04 -4.40 -6.91
C ASP A 87 8.43 -4.98 -8.21
N LYS A 88 8.90 -4.53 -9.37
CA LYS A 88 8.46 -4.88 -10.73
C LYS A 88 7.03 -4.46 -11.07
N LYS A 89 6.36 -3.69 -10.21
CA LYS A 89 5.06 -3.10 -10.57
C LYS A 89 5.27 -2.02 -11.62
N THR A 90 4.44 -2.08 -12.65
CA THR A 90 4.48 -1.13 -13.75
C THR A 90 3.20 -0.32 -13.80
N TYR A 91 3.34 1.00 -13.88
CA TYR A 91 2.23 1.94 -14.01
C TYR A 91 2.39 2.77 -15.27
N GLN A 92 1.29 3.04 -15.96
CA GLN A 92 1.29 3.89 -17.15
C GLN A 92 0.52 5.18 -16.89
N PHE A 93 1.12 6.30 -17.28
CA PHE A 93 0.52 7.62 -17.18
C PHE A 93 0.55 8.33 -18.53
N SER A 94 -0.51 9.04 -18.86
CA SER A 94 -0.52 9.92 -20.03
C SER A 94 0.29 11.18 -19.78
N VAL A 95 1.07 11.60 -20.77
CA VAL A 95 1.78 12.88 -20.76
C VAL A 95 0.74 14.00 -20.94
N PRO A 96 0.65 14.95 -20.00
CA PRO A 96 -0.23 16.10 -20.16
C PRO A 96 0.10 16.92 -21.41
N THR A 97 -0.90 17.51 -22.05
CA THR A 97 -0.75 18.31 -23.29
C THR A 97 0.30 19.40 -23.19
N ARG A 98 0.48 20.03 -22.02
CA ARG A 98 1.54 21.03 -21.77
C ARG A 98 2.97 20.51 -22.00
N PHE A 99 3.20 19.21 -21.82
CA PHE A 99 4.49 18.53 -22.04
C PHE A 99 4.49 17.71 -23.33
N ALA A 100 3.38 17.71 -24.08
CA ALA A 100 3.26 17.04 -25.37
C ALA A 100 3.89 17.83 -26.52
N ASN A 101 4.55 18.96 -26.24
CA ASN A 101 5.25 19.73 -27.26
C ASN A 101 6.47 18.97 -27.77
N PHE A 102 6.25 18.23 -28.84
CA PHE A 102 7.28 17.77 -29.76
C PHE A 102 7.81 19.01 -30.47
N LYS A 103 8.83 19.69 -29.90
CA LYS A 103 9.66 20.54 -30.75
C LYS A 103 10.26 19.62 -31.81
N LYS A 104 9.81 19.84 -33.05
CA LYS A 104 10.37 19.30 -34.29
C LYS A 104 11.87 19.50 -34.32
#